data_AF-A0AAN8MA77-F1
#
_entry.id   AF-A0AAN8MA77-F1
#
_cell.length_a   1.000
_cell.length_b   1.000
_cell.length_c   1.000
_cell.angle_alpha   90.00
_cell.angle_beta   90.00
_cell.angle_gamma   90.00
#
_symmetry.space_group_name_H-M   'P 1'
#
loop_
_entity.id
_entity.type
_entity.pdbx_description
1 polymer ?
#
loop_
_entity_poly.entity_id
_entity_poly.type
_entity_poly.pdbx_seq_one_letter_code
_entity_poly.pdbx_strand_id
1 'polypeptide(L)'
;MMATVPLNSSSLLPLLESLEDITAGQPEQTDAYLTIVNRLSGDDGTQFLPAVVKHFSRLGKTFQTHISSQNAELSQAALQALGFCVFHANVVSAIPANLAEELLSALSSLVVKSTDKNTCTRALWVISKQNFTPEVVAKMVPEILRTLECIRTREDIQSVVMEHESLNVIIRLLDQAPAQMGEGAVQWAKLVISLVVHSASKVRLRAAAALEMGLPLLMEKQKEVAAIIEPIMSSKLIPELQKLFSTKNETNVLKLWPLFVRLLGKLLHRGGPFINSLLGLEELGFRSSSPNIKKIAFIAWKSLIDNFALNPEILCSAKRLKLLMQPLSSIQVRTEALLLTKLEVWWYLVVKLGANLPAHFEQVGVPLLQCTLGTDSAFPATPAWSSIQSSAVGTTTPKTGAPAFSSPTVMPRLSLNCSVVAGQAYPSIQLLGLEMLLHYFLGSEVTAAAAKNKLTLSLEPLIHPFLSSPPSFTKYASLLISMVRDSFICIGKDAPEALLALIWKNLVSFVSTTIDAGKYQPKSTTSQRHPPRHPSTPHRTDCMQ
;
A
#
# COMPACT_ATOMS: atom_id res chain seq x y z
N MET A 1 -31.95 -50.28 -42.39
CA MET A 1 -30.89 -50.30 -41.38
C MET A 1 -29.61 -49.81 -42.03
N MET A 2 -29.29 -48.52 -41.90
CA MET A 2 -27.95 -48.03 -42.22
C MET A 2 -27.10 -48.21 -40.97
N ALA A 3 -25.99 -48.92 -41.11
CA ALA A 3 -25.03 -49.12 -40.04
C ALA A 3 -24.34 -47.79 -39.73
N THR A 4 -24.69 -47.20 -38.59
CA THR A 4 -23.90 -46.14 -37.96
C THR A 4 -22.59 -46.75 -37.47
N VAL A 5 -21.53 -46.55 -38.25
CA VAL A 5 -20.15 -46.82 -37.81
C VAL A 5 -19.90 -45.92 -36.59
N PRO A 6 -19.40 -46.44 -35.46
CA PRO A 6 -18.97 -45.59 -34.37
C PRO A 6 -17.75 -44.81 -34.88
N LEU A 7 -17.90 -43.49 -35.09
CA LEU A 7 -16.74 -42.62 -35.31
C LEU A 7 -15.81 -42.82 -34.11
N ASN A 8 -14.60 -43.35 -34.35
CA ASN A 8 -13.53 -43.44 -33.36
C ASN A 8 -13.47 -42.11 -32.60
N SER A 9 -13.85 -42.13 -31.32
CA SER A 9 -13.95 -40.93 -30.46
C SER A 9 -12.64 -40.16 -30.35
N SER A 10 -11.51 -40.79 -30.69
CA SER A 10 -10.15 -40.24 -30.67
C SER A 10 -9.69 -39.58 -31.97
N SER A 11 -10.42 -39.68 -33.08
CA SER A 11 -9.93 -39.27 -34.40
C SER A 11 -10.24 -37.79 -34.70
N LEU A 12 -9.19 -36.98 -34.89
CA LEU A 12 -9.24 -35.55 -35.28
C LEU A 12 -9.30 -35.33 -36.80
N LEU A 13 -8.81 -36.28 -37.60
CA LEU A 13 -8.65 -36.14 -39.06
C LEU A 13 -9.95 -35.77 -39.81
N PRO A 14 -11.10 -36.43 -39.58
CA PRO A 14 -12.34 -36.07 -40.26
C PRO A 14 -12.81 -34.65 -39.95
N LEU A 15 -12.59 -34.20 -38.70
CA LEU A 15 -12.93 -32.83 -38.29
C LEU A 15 -12.02 -31.82 -39.00
N LEU A 16 -10.73 -32.15 -39.17
CA LEU A 16 -9.81 -31.30 -39.94
C LEU A 16 -10.16 -31.24 -41.41
N GLU A 17 -10.57 -32.36 -42.01
CA GLU A 17 -10.99 -32.41 -43.41
C GLU A 17 -12.22 -31.52 -43.65
N SER A 18 -13.23 -31.56 -42.78
CA SER A 18 -14.37 -30.62 -42.83
C SER A 18 -13.96 -29.16 -42.63
N LEU A 19 -12.92 -28.87 -41.84
CA LEU A 19 -12.42 -27.51 -41.63
C LEU A 19 -11.57 -26.98 -42.79
N GLU A 20 -10.90 -27.86 -43.52
CA GLU A 20 -10.07 -27.49 -44.68
C GLU A 20 -10.88 -27.42 -45.98
N ASP A 21 -12.06 -28.05 -46.02
CA ASP A 21 -12.94 -28.03 -47.17
C ASP A 21 -13.60 -26.65 -47.34
N ILE A 22 -13.23 -25.97 -48.42
CA ILE A 22 -13.76 -24.65 -48.82
C ILE A 22 -15.20 -24.77 -49.32
N THR A 23 -15.62 -25.96 -49.74
CA THR A 23 -16.99 -26.24 -50.22
C THR A 23 -17.94 -26.65 -49.11
N ALA A 24 -17.41 -27.01 -47.93
CA ALA A 24 -18.20 -27.31 -46.75
C ALA A 24 -19.00 -26.07 -46.30
N GLY A 25 -20.23 -26.30 -45.85
CA GLY A 25 -21.07 -25.23 -45.33
C GLY A 25 -20.49 -24.64 -44.03
N GLN A 26 -20.63 -23.33 -43.82
CA GLN A 26 -20.25 -22.68 -42.56
C GLN A 26 -20.82 -23.36 -41.29
N PRO A 27 -22.05 -23.92 -41.29
CA PRO A 27 -22.57 -24.67 -40.15
C PRO A 27 -21.76 -25.94 -39.85
N GLU A 28 -21.30 -26.65 -40.87
CA GLU A 28 -20.49 -27.88 -40.72
C GLU A 28 -19.11 -27.56 -40.13
N GLN A 29 -18.46 -26.51 -40.64
CA GLN A 29 -17.19 -26.02 -40.09
C GLN A 29 -17.34 -25.56 -38.63
N THR A 30 -18.48 -24.95 -38.30
CA THR A 30 -18.79 -24.52 -36.93
C THR A 30 -18.97 -25.74 -36.00
N ASP A 31 -19.74 -26.74 -36.43
CA ASP A 31 -19.96 -27.98 -35.68
C ASP A 31 -18.65 -28.77 -35.47
N ALA A 32 -17.76 -28.77 -36.47
CA ALA A 32 -16.44 -29.38 -36.35
C ALA A 32 -15.61 -28.72 -35.23
N TYR A 33 -15.57 -27.38 -35.16
CA TYR A 33 -14.90 -26.68 -34.06
C TYR A 33 -15.56 -26.94 -32.70
N LEU A 34 -16.89 -26.92 -32.62
CA LEU A 34 -17.61 -27.22 -31.37
C LEU A 34 -17.35 -28.65 -30.90
N THR A 35 -17.27 -29.61 -31.83
CA THR A 35 -16.89 -30.99 -31.53
C THR A 35 -15.47 -31.08 -30.98
N ILE A 36 -14.51 -30.35 -31.57
CA ILE A 36 -13.13 -30.26 -31.05
C ILE A 36 -13.13 -29.70 -29.63
N VAL A 37 -13.88 -28.62 -29.37
CA VAL A 37 -14.01 -28.01 -28.05
C VAL A 37 -14.57 -28.99 -27.02
N ASN A 38 -15.66 -29.68 -27.36
CA ASN A 38 -16.31 -30.65 -26.47
C ASN A 38 -15.35 -31.79 -26.09
N ARG A 39 -14.56 -32.28 -27.05
CA ARG A 39 -13.55 -33.32 -26.80
C ARG A 39 -12.38 -32.81 -25.97
N LEU A 40 -11.92 -31.57 -26.17
CA LEU A 40 -10.86 -30.96 -25.35
C LEU A 40 -11.31 -30.67 -23.91
N SER A 41 -12.60 -30.39 -23.70
CA SER A 41 -13.15 -30.00 -22.40
C SER A 41 -13.67 -31.18 -21.56
N GLY A 42 -13.95 -32.33 -22.19
CA GLY A 42 -14.51 -33.51 -21.54
C GLY A 42 -13.45 -34.51 -21.03
N ASP A 43 -13.91 -35.60 -20.41
CA ASP A 43 -13.06 -36.65 -19.82
C ASP A 43 -12.12 -37.32 -20.84
N ASP A 44 -12.52 -37.36 -22.12
CA ASP A 44 -11.72 -37.87 -23.24
C ASP A 44 -10.56 -36.96 -23.66
N GLY A 45 -10.45 -35.75 -23.10
CA GLY A 45 -9.47 -34.75 -23.52
C GLY A 45 -8.02 -35.24 -23.43
N THR A 46 -7.71 -36.07 -22.43
CA THR A 46 -6.37 -36.67 -22.27
C THR A 46 -5.96 -37.58 -23.44
N GLN A 47 -6.91 -38.29 -24.04
CA GLN A 47 -6.67 -39.17 -25.18
C GLN A 47 -6.70 -38.41 -26.52
N PHE A 48 -7.42 -37.29 -26.57
CA PHE A 48 -7.56 -36.45 -27.76
C PHE A 48 -6.37 -35.50 -27.97
N LEU A 49 -5.74 -35.02 -26.89
CA LEU A 49 -4.61 -34.07 -26.94
C LEU A 49 -3.45 -34.53 -27.86
N PRO A 50 -2.97 -35.80 -27.82
CA PRO A 50 -1.91 -36.25 -28.72
C PRO A 50 -2.27 -36.14 -30.22
N ALA A 51 -3.54 -36.35 -30.58
CA ALA A 51 -3.99 -36.17 -31.97
C ALA A 51 -3.95 -34.70 -32.38
N VAL A 52 -4.35 -33.79 -31.48
CA VAL A 52 -4.25 -32.33 -31.71
C VAL A 52 -2.79 -31.91 -31.87
N VAL A 53 -1.89 -32.36 -30.99
CA VAL A 53 -0.44 -32.11 -31.08
C VAL A 53 0.09 -32.53 -32.46
N LYS A 54 -0.22 -33.76 -32.89
CA LYS A 54 0.27 -34.33 -34.16
C LYS A 54 -0.18 -33.54 -35.39
N HIS A 55 -1.39 -32.99 -35.37
CA HIS A 55 -1.99 -32.32 -36.52
C HIS A 55 -2.15 -30.81 -36.35
N PHE A 56 -1.50 -30.21 -35.34
CA PHE A 56 -1.69 -28.78 -35.04
C PHE A 56 -1.26 -27.88 -36.19
N SER A 57 -0.24 -28.24 -36.98
CA SER A 57 0.19 -27.42 -38.12
C SER A 57 -0.91 -27.21 -39.17
N ARG A 58 -1.79 -28.20 -39.36
CA ARG A 58 -2.99 -28.11 -40.22
C ARG A 58 -4.06 -27.26 -39.53
N LEU A 59 -4.38 -27.59 -38.29
CA LEU A 59 -5.39 -26.87 -37.50
C LEU A 59 -5.04 -25.39 -37.29
N GLY A 60 -3.75 -25.06 -37.15
CA GLY A 60 -3.26 -23.70 -37.00
C GLY A 60 -3.53 -22.85 -38.24
N LYS A 61 -3.42 -23.44 -39.43
CA LYS A 61 -3.77 -22.75 -40.69
C LYS A 61 -5.25 -22.49 -40.79
N THR A 62 -6.11 -23.44 -40.42
CA THR A 62 -7.56 -23.23 -40.41
C THR A 62 -7.96 -22.15 -39.40
N PHE A 63 -7.28 -22.08 -38.24
CA PHE A 63 -7.48 -21.00 -37.27
C PHE A 63 -7.14 -19.63 -37.85
N GLN A 64 -6.00 -19.46 -38.52
CA GLN A 64 -5.59 -18.18 -39.10
C GLN A 64 -6.66 -17.58 -40.03
N THR A 65 -7.39 -18.43 -40.76
CA THR A 65 -8.49 -18.00 -41.62
C THR A 65 -9.80 -17.82 -40.85
N HIS A 66 -10.21 -18.80 -40.04
CA HIS A 66 -11.56 -18.84 -39.49
C HIS A 66 -11.78 -17.90 -38.30
N ILE A 67 -10.74 -17.56 -37.51
CA ILE A 67 -10.91 -16.60 -36.40
C ILE A 67 -11.31 -15.21 -36.90
N SER A 68 -10.91 -14.84 -38.11
CA SER A 68 -11.26 -13.55 -38.72
C SER A 68 -12.40 -13.66 -39.74
N SER A 69 -13.19 -14.75 -39.69
CA SER A 69 -14.34 -14.95 -40.58
C SER A 69 -15.39 -13.85 -40.40
N GLN A 70 -16.09 -13.50 -41.48
CA GLN A 70 -17.26 -12.61 -41.43
C GLN A 70 -18.45 -13.25 -40.72
N ASN A 71 -18.50 -14.58 -40.66
CA ASN A 71 -19.50 -15.29 -39.88
C ASN A 71 -19.07 -15.31 -38.40
N ALA A 72 -19.84 -14.63 -37.56
CA ALA A 72 -19.57 -14.52 -36.13
C ALA A 72 -19.61 -15.87 -35.41
N GLU A 73 -20.53 -16.78 -35.76
CA GLU A 73 -20.62 -18.10 -35.12
C GLU A 73 -19.38 -18.95 -35.41
N LEU A 74 -18.94 -18.95 -36.67
CA LEU A 74 -17.71 -19.66 -37.06
C LEU A 74 -16.48 -19.05 -36.39
N SER A 75 -16.36 -17.72 -36.36
CA SER A 75 -15.27 -17.02 -35.66
C SER A 75 -15.26 -17.34 -34.17
N GLN A 76 -16.41 -17.34 -33.51
CA GLN A 76 -16.54 -17.72 -32.10
C GLN A 76 -16.12 -19.15 -31.82
N ALA A 77 -16.60 -20.10 -32.61
CA ALA A 77 -16.27 -21.51 -32.46
C ALA A 77 -14.76 -21.76 -32.67
N ALA A 78 -14.18 -21.12 -33.69
CA ALA A 78 -12.75 -21.15 -33.96
C ALA A 78 -11.93 -20.56 -32.79
N LEU A 79 -12.32 -19.40 -32.26
CA LEU A 79 -11.66 -18.76 -31.12
C LEU A 79 -11.75 -19.62 -29.85
N GLN A 80 -12.90 -20.26 -29.62
CA GLN A 80 -13.09 -21.16 -28.48
C GLN A 80 -12.17 -22.37 -28.59
N ALA A 81 -12.16 -23.04 -29.73
CA ALA A 81 -11.27 -24.18 -30.00
C ALA A 81 -9.80 -23.79 -29.87
N LEU A 82 -9.41 -22.64 -30.43
CA LEU A 82 -8.05 -22.12 -30.32
C LEU A 82 -7.66 -21.88 -28.85
N GLY A 83 -8.53 -21.24 -28.07
CA GLY A 83 -8.27 -20.96 -26.66
C GLY A 83 -8.02 -22.21 -25.81
N PHE A 84 -8.79 -23.29 -26.03
CA PHE A 84 -8.49 -24.57 -25.38
C PHE A 84 -7.16 -25.16 -25.86
N CYS A 85 -6.86 -25.10 -27.15
CA CYS A 85 -5.59 -25.59 -27.68
C CYS A 85 -4.39 -24.85 -27.06
N VAL A 86 -4.40 -23.52 -27.04
CA VAL A 86 -3.28 -22.72 -26.53
C VAL A 86 -3.21 -22.71 -25.00
N PHE A 87 -4.26 -23.15 -24.32
CA PHE A 87 -4.25 -23.36 -22.86
C PHE A 87 -3.49 -24.64 -22.47
N HIS A 88 -3.45 -25.68 -23.30
CA HIS A 88 -2.73 -26.91 -22.95
C HIS A 88 -1.25 -26.82 -23.34
N ALA A 89 -0.35 -26.83 -22.35
CA ALA A 89 1.10 -26.75 -22.57
C ALA A 89 1.63 -27.84 -23.54
N ASN A 90 1.04 -29.04 -23.52
CA ASN A 90 1.40 -30.12 -24.45
C ASN A 90 1.14 -29.73 -25.92
N VAL A 91 0.00 -29.10 -26.20
CA VAL A 91 -0.33 -28.63 -27.56
C VAL A 91 0.61 -27.50 -27.93
N VAL A 92 0.81 -26.54 -27.02
CA VAL A 92 1.71 -25.40 -27.24
C VAL A 92 3.14 -25.82 -27.57
N SER A 93 3.64 -26.90 -26.98
CA SER A 93 4.99 -27.43 -27.26
C SER A 93 5.20 -27.84 -28.72
N ALA A 94 4.12 -28.11 -29.47
CA ALA A 94 4.17 -28.43 -30.89
C ALA A 94 3.88 -27.23 -31.81
N ILE A 95 3.65 -26.04 -31.25
CA ILE A 95 3.38 -24.82 -32.02
C ILE A 95 4.71 -24.12 -32.31
N PRO A 96 5.08 -23.94 -33.59
CA PRO A 96 6.26 -23.15 -33.96
C PRO A 96 6.13 -21.69 -33.48
N ALA A 97 7.25 -21.10 -33.06
CA ALA A 97 7.27 -19.73 -32.53
C ALA A 97 6.69 -18.70 -33.52
N ASN A 98 7.00 -18.82 -34.82
CA ASN A 98 6.45 -17.92 -35.85
C ASN A 98 4.92 -18.03 -35.97
N LEU A 99 4.38 -19.24 -35.90
CA LEU A 99 2.93 -19.45 -35.93
C LEU A 99 2.26 -18.86 -34.69
N ALA A 100 2.88 -19.00 -33.51
CA ALA A 100 2.37 -18.40 -32.28
C ALA A 100 2.37 -16.85 -32.34
N GLU A 101 3.44 -16.24 -32.87
CA GLU A 101 3.50 -14.79 -33.13
C GLU A 101 2.40 -14.34 -34.12
N GLU A 102 2.23 -15.05 -35.23
CA GLU A 102 1.18 -14.80 -36.23
C GLU A 102 -0.23 -14.91 -35.63
N LEU A 103 -0.50 -15.93 -34.80
CA LEU A 103 -1.78 -16.10 -34.12
C LEU A 103 -2.06 -14.95 -33.14
N LEU A 104 -1.07 -14.52 -32.35
CA LEU A 104 -1.23 -13.38 -31.44
C LEU A 104 -1.47 -12.07 -32.19
N SER A 105 -0.81 -11.85 -33.32
CA SER A 105 -1.05 -10.68 -34.17
C SER A 105 -2.43 -10.71 -34.81
N ALA A 106 -2.87 -11.88 -35.30
CA ALA A 106 -4.21 -12.06 -35.85
C ALA A 106 -5.31 -11.79 -34.81
N LEU A 107 -5.15 -12.30 -33.57
CA LEU A 107 -6.05 -12.02 -32.45
C LEU A 107 -6.07 -10.54 -32.11
N SER A 108 -4.91 -9.89 -32.06
CA SER A 108 -4.78 -8.45 -31.79
C SER A 108 -5.48 -7.60 -32.86
N SER A 109 -5.26 -7.93 -34.14
CA SER A 109 -5.95 -7.32 -35.28
C SER A 109 -7.47 -7.53 -35.21
N LEU A 110 -7.93 -8.73 -34.85
CA LEU A 110 -9.34 -9.06 -34.73
C LEU A 110 -10.05 -8.20 -33.67
N VAL A 111 -9.42 -8.06 -32.50
CA VAL A 111 -9.93 -7.24 -31.39
C VAL A 111 -10.06 -5.76 -31.80
N VAL A 112 -9.10 -5.24 -32.58
CA VAL A 112 -9.16 -3.84 -33.06
C VAL A 112 -10.26 -3.64 -34.12
N LYS A 113 -10.42 -4.59 -35.04
CA LYS A 113 -11.28 -4.43 -36.24
C LYS A 113 -12.74 -4.85 -36.03
N SER A 114 -13.01 -5.82 -35.16
CA SER A 114 -14.35 -6.38 -35.02
C SER A 114 -15.30 -5.40 -34.34
N THR A 115 -16.55 -5.35 -34.81
CA THR A 115 -17.66 -4.62 -34.17
C THR A 115 -18.47 -5.52 -33.24
N ASP A 116 -18.25 -6.84 -33.28
CA ASP A 116 -18.93 -7.77 -32.38
C ASP A 116 -18.18 -7.90 -31.05
N LYS A 117 -18.84 -7.44 -29.99
CA LYS A 117 -18.32 -7.46 -28.63
C LYS A 117 -17.98 -8.86 -28.13
N ASN A 118 -18.76 -9.88 -28.51
CA ASN A 118 -18.48 -11.25 -28.08
C ASN A 118 -17.18 -11.75 -28.72
N THR A 119 -16.91 -11.38 -29.97
CA THR A 119 -15.69 -11.75 -30.71
C THR A 119 -14.47 -11.10 -30.11
N CYS A 120 -14.52 -9.80 -29.82
CA CYS A 120 -13.45 -9.11 -29.10
C CYS A 120 -13.20 -9.75 -27.72
N THR A 121 -14.27 -10.03 -26.96
CA THR A 121 -14.16 -10.64 -25.62
C THR A 121 -13.53 -12.03 -25.68
N ARG A 122 -13.94 -12.88 -26.64
CA ARG A 122 -13.39 -14.22 -26.82
C ARG A 122 -11.94 -14.18 -27.25
N ALA A 123 -11.57 -13.28 -28.17
CA ALA A 123 -10.18 -13.11 -28.59
C ALA A 123 -9.28 -12.66 -27.43
N LEU A 124 -9.73 -11.71 -26.59
CA LEU A 124 -9.00 -11.33 -25.37
C LEU A 124 -8.86 -12.51 -24.39
N TRP A 125 -9.88 -13.35 -24.26
CA TRP A 125 -9.80 -14.57 -23.46
C TRP A 125 -8.74 -15.53 -24.00
N VAL A 126 -8.63 -15.72 -25.32
CA VAL A 126 -7.54 -16.53 -25.91
C VAL A 126 -6.17 -15.94 -25.56
N ILE A 127 -5.99 -14.63 -25.73
CA ILE A 127 -4.74 -13.93 -25.39
C ILE A 127 -4.40 -14.08 -23.89
N SER A 128 -5.39 -14.11 -23.01
CA SER A 128 -5.17 -14.23 -21.56
C SER A 128 -4.94 -15.67 -21.08
N LYS A 129 -5.31 -16.68 -21.87
CA LYS A 129 -5.22 -18.10 -21.52
C LYS A 129 -4.08 -18.86 -22.19
N GLN A 130 -3.45 -18.28 -23.19
CA GLN A 130 -2.33 -18.92 -23.88
C GLN A 130 -1.16 -19.26 -22.94
N ASN A 131 -0.48 -20.37 -23.24
CA ASN A 131 0.73 -20.87 -22.59
C ASN A 131 1.95 -20.86 -23.54
N PHE A 132 1.98 -19.96 -24.53
CA PHE A 132 3.15 -19.74 -25.40
C PHE A 132 4.39 -19.41 -24.58
N THR A 133 5.57 -19.65 -25.18
CA THR A 133 6.83 -19.44 -24.47
C THR A 133 7.02 -17.96 -24.12
N PRO A 134 7.65 -17.65 -22.98
CA PRO A 134 7.92 -16.27 -22.56
C PRO A 134 8.58 -15.41 -23.64
N GLU A 135 9.47 -16.00 -24.47
CA GLU A 135 10.18 -15.29 -25.53
C GLU A 135 9.25 -14.82 -26.66
N VAL A 136 8.28 -15.66 -27.04
CA VAL A 136 7.24 -15.30 -28.03
C VAL A 136 6.34 -14.22 -27.46
N VAL A 137 5.86 -14.40 -26.23
CA VAL A 137 4.96 -13.42 -25.57
C VAL A 137 5.65 -12.07 -25.41
N ALA A 138 6.90 -12.05 -24.97
CA ALA A 138 7.71 -10.84 -24.81
C ALA A 138 7.76 -9.99 -26.07
N LYS A 139 8.00 -10.59 -27.25
CA LYS A 139 7.99 -9.88 -28.54
C LYS A 139 6.64 -9.26 -28.87
N MET A 140 5.55 -9.91 -28.47
CA MET A 140 4.19 -9.49 -28.77
C MET A 140 3.60 -8.50 -27.75
N VAL A 141 4.23 -8.31 -26.58
CA VAL A 141 3.76 -7.38 -25.53
C VAL A 141 3.44 -5.99 -26.10
N PRO A 142 4.30 -5.31 -26.88
CA PRO A 142 4.02 -3.96 -27.38
C PRO A 142 2.75 -3.90 -28.27
N GLU A 143 2.54 -4.91 -29.11
CA GLU A 143 1.35 -4.99 -29.96
C GLU A 143 0.07 -5.25 -29.16
N ILE A 144 0.14 -6.14 -28.17
CA ILE A 144 -0.99 -6.47 -27.30
C ILE A 144 -1.37 -5.24 -26.45
N LEU A 145 -0.39 -4.53 -25.89
CA LEU A 145 -0.66 -3.32 -25.11
C LEU A 145 -1.29 -2.21 -25.97
N ARG A 146 -0.80 -2.02 -27.20
CA ARG A 146 -1.43 -1.10 -28.17
C ARG A 146 -2.87 -1.49 -28.48
N THR A 147 -3.14 -2.79 -28.61
CA THR A 147 -4.51 -3.32 -28.80
C THR A 147 -5.41 -2.96 -27.62
N LEU A 148 -4.96 -3.19 -26.39
CA LEU A 148 -5.72 -2.84 -25.18
C LEU A 148 -5.99 -1.33 -25.05
N GLU A 149 -5.05 -0.50 -25.49
CA GLU A 149 -5.23 0.96 -25.53
C GLU A 149 -6.29 1.38 -26.56
N CYS A 150 -6.29 0.79 -27.76
CA CYS A 150 -7.31 1.05 -28.78
C CYS A 150 -8.72 0.64 -28.32
N ILE A 151 -8.87 -0.47 -27.60
CA ILE A 151 -10.19 -0.92 -27.08
C ILE A 151 -10.77 0.12 -26.13
N ARG A 152 -9.93 0.75 -25.31
CA ARG A 152 -10.38 1.73 -24.32
C ARG A 152 -11.08 2.95 -24.96
N THR A 153 -10.70 3.31 -26.18
CA THR A 153 -11.32 4.43 -26.90
C THR A 153 -12.60 4.05 -27.64
N ARG A 154 -12.96 2.77 -27.68
CA ARG A 154 -14.11 2.24 -28.42
C ARG A 154 -15.34 2.04 -27.54
N GLU A 155 -16.08 3.13 -27.30
CA GLU A 155 -17.29 3.10 -26.46
C GLU A 155 -18.40 2.17 -27.01
N ASP A 156 -18.42 1.91 -28.31
CA ASP A 156 -19.39 1.07 -29.02
C ASP A 156 -19.40 -0.40 -28.57
N ILE A 157 -18.25 -0.92 -28.15
CA ILE A 157 -18.08 -2.34 -27.75
C ILE A 157 -17.75 -2.52 -26.26
N GLN A 158 -17.68 -1.43 -25.49
CA GLN A 158 -17.30 -1.49 -24.08
C GLN A 158 -18.25 -2.36 -23.24
N SER A 159 -17.67 -3.16 -22.35
CA SER A 159 -18.44 -3.98 -21.43
C SER A 159 -17.65 -4.50 -20.25
N VAL A 160 -18.39 -4.81 -19.18
CA VAL A 160 -17.85 -5.40 -17.95
C VAL A 160 -17.03 -6.67 -18.22
N VAL A 161 -17.48 -7.54 -19.13
CA VAL A 161 -16.77 -8.80 -19.45
C VAL A 161 -15.49 -8.51 -20.22
N MET A 162 -15.54 -7.58 -21.17
CA MET A 162 -14.37 -7.20 -21.97
C MET A 162 -13.30 -6.50 -21.12
N GLU A 163 -13.69 -5.61 -20.21
CA GLU A 163 -12.77 -4.99 -19.25
C GLU A 163 -12.14 -6.03 -18.32
N HIS A 164 -12.94 -7.02 -17.86
CA HIS A 164 -12.43 -8.13 -17.06
C HIS A 164 -11.39 -8.96 -17.83
N GLU A 165 -11.65 -9.29 -19.10
CA GLU A 165 -10.69 -10.03 -19.91
C GLU A 165 -9.45 -9.21 -20.27
N SER A 166 -9.59 -7.90 -20.47
CA SER A 166 -8.45 -6.99 -20.63
C SER A 166 -7.51 -7.03 -19.42
N LEU A 167 -8.07 -7.07 -18.21
CA LEU A 167 -7.29 -7.23 -16.98
C LEU A 167 -6.64 -8.62 -16.87
N ASN A 168 -7.30 -9.67 -17.34
CA ASN A 168 -6.70 -11.01 -17.41
C ASN A 168 -5.50 -11.03 -18.36
N VAL A 169 -5.58 -10.35 -19.50
CA VAL A 169 -4.44 -10.18 -20.40
C VAL A 169 -3.28 -9.51 -19.67
N ILE A 170 -3.52 -8.37 -18.99
CA ILE A 170 -2.45 -7.69 -18.23
C ILE A 170 -1.80 -8.62 -17.19
N ILE A 171 -2.61 -9.32 -16.40
CA ILE A 171 -2.09 -10.26 -15.38
C ILE A 171 -1.27 -11.37 -16.04
N ARG A 172 -1.72 -11.88 -17.19
CA ARG A 172 -1.00 -12.92 -17.91
C ARG A 172 0.35 -12.42 -18.45
N LEU A 173 0.39 -11.20 -18.99
CA LEU A 173 1.64 -10.60 -19.48
C LEU A 173 2.61 -10.27 -18.32
N LEU A 174 2.10 -9.83 -17.17
CA LEU A 174 2.92 -9.60 -15.97
C LEU A 174 3.59 -10.90 -15.48
N ASP A 175 2.88 -12.02 -15.58
CA ASP A 175 3.38 -13.36 -15.23
C ASP A 175 4.45 -13.86 -16.21
N GLN A 176 4.20 -13.73 -17.52
CA GLN A 176 5.06 -14.33 -18.55
C GLN A 176 6.23 -13.44 -19.02
N ALA A 177 6.06 -12.12 -19.02
CA ALA A 177 7.01 -11.17 -19.63
C ALA A 177 7.21 -9.89 -18.79
N PRO A 178 7.68 -10.01 -17.53
CA PRO A 178 7.79 -8.87 -16.61
C PRO A 178 8.73 -7.76 -17.11
N ALA A 179 9.81 -8.10 -17.83
CA ALA A 179 10.74 -7.10 -18.37
C ALA A 179 10.06 -6.16 -19.38
N GLN A 180 9.37 -6.73 -20.37
CA GLN A 180 8.64 -5.96 -21.40
C GLN A 180 7.43 -5.24 -20.81
N MET A 181 6.78 -5.83 -19.81
CA MET A 181 5.74 -5.13 -19.05
C MET A 181 6.28 -3.94 -18.25
N GLY A 182 7.54 -3.99 -17.77
CA GLY A 182 8.22 -2.85 -17.17
C GLY A 182 8.48 -1.72 -18.19
N GLU A 183 8.85 -2.06 -19.41
CA GLU A 183 8.99 -1.09 -20.50
C GLU A 183 7.64 -0.41 -20.81
N GLY A 184 6.56 -1.18 -20.91
CA GLY A 184 5.19 -0.74 -21.14
C GLY A 184 4.45 -0.21 -19.90
N ALA A 185 5.11 -0.06 -18.74
CA ALA A 185 4.50 0.26 -17.44
C ALA A 185 3.47 1.40 -17.50
N VAL A 186 3.86 2.52 -18.09
CA VAL A 186 3.02 3.73 -18.18
C VAL A 186 1.75 3.48 -19.00
N GLN A 187 1.82 2.64 -20.04
CA GLN A 187 0.71 2.37 -20.94
C GLN A 187 -0.38 1.56 -20.24
N TRP A 188 -0.03 0.41 -19.67
CA TRP A 188 -1.00 -0.45 -18.99
C TRP A 188 -1.43 0.09 -17.62
N ALA A 189 -0.60 0.90 -16.94
CA ALA A 189 -0.98 1.56 -15.69
C ALA A 189 -2.25 2.40 -15.87
N LYS A 190 -2.36 3.16 -16.97
CA LYS A 190 -3.55 3.97 -17.27
C LYS A 190 -4.82 3.12 -17.27
N LEU A 191 -4.76 1.93 -17.88
CA LEU A 191 -5.89 1.00 -17.98
C LEU A 191 -6.26 0.46 -16.59
N VAL A 192 -5.29 -0.18 -15.92
CA VAL A 192 -5.51 -0.85 -14.63
C VAL A 192 -6.03 0.14 -13.58
N ILE A 193 -5.38 1.28 -13.45
CA ILE A 193 -5.71 2.30 -12.44
C ILE A 193 -7.10 2.88 -12.66
N SER A 194 -7.55 2.99 -13.91
CA SER A 194 -8.90 3.50 -14.20
C SER A 194 -10.00 2.50 -13.83
N LEU A 195 -9.66 1.20 -13.73
CA LEU A 195 -10.61 0.11 -13.48
C LEU A 195 -10.69 -0.32 -12.01
N VAL A 196 -9.77 0.11 -11.15
CA VAL A 196 -9.85 -0.17 -9.69
C VAL A 196 -11.10 0.43 -9.02
N VAL A 197 -11.70 1.44 -9.66
CA VAL A 197 -12.94 2.10 -9.22
C VAL A 197 -14.17 1.73 -10.05
N HIS A 198 -14.07 0.72 -10.93
CA HIS A 198 -15.16 0.30 -11.81
C HIS A 198 -16.45 -0.06 -11.04
N SER A 199 -17.64 0.06 -11.64
CA SER A 199 -18.92 -0.20 -10.94
C SER A 199 -19.12 -1.67 -10.56
N ALA A 200 -18.62 -2.59 -11.37
CA ALA A 200 -18.68 -4.03 -11.13
C ALA A 200 -17.55 -4.53 -10.20
N SER A 201 -17.92 -5.25 -9.14
CA SER A 201 -16.99 -5.75 -8.11
C SER A 201 -15.90 -6.67 -8.67
N LYS A 202 -16.26 -7.62 -9.57
CA LYS A 202 -15.29 -8.55 -10.17
C LYS A 202 -14.18 -7.82 -10.94
N VAL A 203 -14.53 -6.79 -11.70
CA VAL A 203 -13.56 -5.96 -12.44
C VAL A 203 -12.67 -5.19 -11.47
N ARG A 204 -13.24 -4.54 -10.44
CA ARG A 204 -12.45 -3.82 -9.43
C ARG A 204 -11.41 -4.70 -8.74
N LEU A 205 -11.85 -5.85 -8.24
CA LEU A 205 -10.98 -6.78 -7.52
C LEU A 205 -9.88 -7.31 -8.43
N ARG A 206 -10.20 -7.58 -9.70
CA ARG A 206 -9.20 -8.02 -10.68
C ARG A 206 -8.21 -6.92 -11.03
N ALA A 207 -8.66 -5.68 -11.15
CA ALA A 207 -7.80 -4.52 -11.37
C ALA A 207 -6.88 -4.26 -10.17
N ALA A 208 -7.39 -4.39 -8.94
CA ALA A 208 -6.59 -4.28 -7.74
C ALA A 208 -5.49 -5.36 -7.69
N ALA A 209 -5.83 -6.61 -8.03
CA ALA A 209 -4.85 -7.69 -8.12
C ALA A 209 -3.77 -7.44 -9.19
N ALA A 210 -4.16 -6.94 -10.37
CA ALA A 210 -3.21 -6.54 -11.42
C ALA A 210 -2.29 -5.41 -10.95
N LEU A 211 -2.85 -4.41 -10.26
CA LEU A 211 -2.10 -3.28 -9.72
C LEU A 211 -1.07 -3.72 -8.66
N GLU A 212 -1.47 -4.62 -7.76
CA GLU A 212 -0.60 -5.17 -6.71
C GLU A 212 0.52 -6.02 -7.31
N MET A 213 0.19 -6.91 -8.25
CA MET A 213 1.17 -7.76 -8.96
C MET A 213 2.19 -6.94 -9.75
N GLY A 214 1.74 -5.91 -10.47
CA GLY A 214 2.60 -5.06 -11.29
C GLY A 214 3.29 -3.93 -10.53
N LEU A 215 3.02 -3.76 -9.23
CA LEU A 215 3.55 -2.64 -8.44
C LEU A 215 5.09 -2.50 -8.51
N PRO A 216 5.90 -3.57 -8.39
CA PRO A 216 7.35 -3.45 -8.50
C PRO A 216 7.81 -2.79 -9.80
N LEU A 217 7.21 -3.18 -10.93
CA LEU A 217 7.52 -2.64 -12.26
C LEU A 217 7.09 -1.17 -12.40
N LEU A 218 5.93 -0.82 -11.84
CA LEU A 218 5.46 0.58 -11.82
C LEU A 218 6.40 1.49 -11.01
N MET A 219 7.03 0.94 -9.97
CA MET A 219 7.97 1.68 -9.12
C MET A 219 9.29 2.00 -9.83
N GLU A 220 9.71 1.19 -10.81
CA GLU A 220 10.90 1.48 -11.63
C GLU A 220 10.71 2.76 -12.46
N LYS A 221 9.49 2.98 -12.98
CA LYS A 221 9.09 4.19 -13.71
C LYS A 221 8.19 5.12 -12.89
N GLN A 222 8.39 5.17 -11.56
CA GLN A 222 7.48 5.86 -10.64
C GLN A 222 7.17 7.30 -11.05
N LYS A 223 8.15 8.08 -11.52
CA LYS A 223 7.93 9.50 -11.88
C LYS A 223 6.95 9.65 -13.06
N GLU A 224 7.11 8.85 -14.10
CA GLU A 224 6.25 8.88 -15.30
C GLU A 224 4.85 8.36 -14.97
N VAL A 225 4.80 7.26 -14.19
CA VAL A 225 3.54 6.67 -13.71
C VAL A 225 2.80 7.67 -12.80
N ALA A 226 3.49 8.35 -11.89
CA ALA A 226 2.88 9.33 -11.01
C ALA A 226 2.30 10.53 -11.79
N ALA A 227 2.99 10.98 -12.84
CA ALA A 227 2.54 12.09 -13.70
C ALA A 227 1.22 11.80 -14.42
N ILE A 228 0.95 10.55 -14.79
CA ILE A 228 -0.35 10.14 -15.37
C ILE A 228 -1.41 9.89 -14.30
N ILE A 229 -1.03 9.43 -13.10
CA ILE A 229 -1.96 9.11 -12.03
C ILE A 229 -2.49 10.37 -11.37
N GLU A 230 -1.66 11.37 -11.10
CA GLU A 230 -2.06 12.62 -10.43
C GLU A 230 -3.35 13.26 -11.01
N PRO A 231 -3.46 13.50 -12.33
CA PRO A 231 -4.69 14.04 -12.90
C PRO A 231 -5.87 13.07 -12.84
N ILE A 232 -5.65 11.76 -13.05
CA ILE A 232 -6.69 10.72 -12.98
C ILE A 232 -7.22 10.59 -11.54
N MET A 233 -6.33 10.71 -10.56
CA MET A 233 -6.63 10.64 -9.14
C MET A 233 -7.59 11.75 -8.73
N SER A 234 -7.28 12.98 -9.13
CA SER A 234 -8.08 14.16 -8.79
C SER A 234 -9.43 14.19 -9.53
N SER A 235 -9.43 13.85 -10.82
CA SER A 235 -10.62 13.98 -11.67
C SER A 235 -11.62 12.83 -11.53
N LYS A 236 -11.14 11.60 -11.27
CA LYS A 236 -11.99 10.39 -11.30
C LYS A 236 -11.85 9.51 -10.05
N LEU A 237 -10.63 9.17 -9.63
CA LEU A 237 -10.45 8.12 -8.62
C LEU A 237 -10.93 8.56 -7.23
N ILE A 238 -10.58 9.76 -6.76
CA ILE A 238 -10.99 10.21 -5.42
C ILE A 238 -12.53 10.24 -5.30
N PRO A 239 -13.29 10.88 -6.22
CA PRO A 239 -14.74 10.87 -6.16
C PRO A 239 -15.36 9.45 -6.16
N GLU A 240 -14.89 8.56 -7.03
CA GLU A 240 -15.44 7.19 -7.11
C GLU A 240 -15.02 6.33 -5.90
N LEU A 241 -13.82 6.52 -5.34
CA LEU A 241 -13.40 5.85 -4.11
C LEU A 241 -14.24 6.30 -2.91
N GLN A 242 -14.57 7.60 -2.81
CA GLN A 242 -15.49 8.11 -1.79
C GLN A 242 -16.89 7.48 -1.92
N LYS A 243 -17.40 7.34 -3.14
CA LYS A 243 -18.67 6.67 -3.43
C LYS A 243 -18.63 5.17 -3.09
N LEU A 244 -17.53 4.48 -3.40
CA LEU A 244 -17.33 3.08 -3.01
C LEU A 244 -17.31 2.92 -1.49
N PHE A 245 -16.69 3.86 -0.78
CA PHE A 245 -16.69 3.88 0.67
C PHE A 245 -18.12 3.94 1.23
N SER A 246 -18.97 4.83 0.70
CA SER A 246 -20.38 4.96 1.10
C SER A 246 -21.26 3.75 0.75
N THR A 247 -20.79 2.86 -0.13
CA THR A 247 -21.53 1.67 -0.58
C THR A 247 -20.98 0.37 0.02
N LYS A 248 -20.43 0.43 1.24
CA LYS A 248 -19.88 -0.71 1.99
C LYS A 248 -18.69 -1.43 1.29
N ASN A 249 -17.89 -0.70 0.53
CA ASN A 249 -16.64 -1.19 -0.07
C ASN A 249 -15.39 -0.58 0.61
N GLU A 250 -15.50 -0.15 1.87
CA GLU A 250 -14.45 0.55 2.63
C GLU A 250 -13.13 -0.24 2.66
N THR A 251 -13.22 -1.56 2.86
CA THR A 251 -12.03 -2.44 2.89
C THR A 251 -11.26 -2.40 1.57
N ASN A 252 -11.95 -2.37 0.44
CA ASN A 252 -11.30 -2.31 -0.87
C ASN A 252 -10.61 -0.96 -1.08
N VAL A 253 -11.29 0.13 -0.74
CA VAL A 253 -10.74 1.49 -0.82
C VAL A 253 -9.47 1.65 0.01
N LEU A 254 -9.50 1.21 1.28
CA LEU A 254 -8.34 1.32 2.17
C LEU A 254 -7.19 0.37 1.80
N LYS A 255 -7.46 -0.75 1.13
CA LYS A 255 -6.39 -1.63 0.61
C LYS A 255 -5.70 -1.04 -0.63
N LEU A 256 -6.41 -0.26 -1.45
CA LEU A 256 -5.82 0.45 -2.59
C LEU A 256 -4.96 1.65 -2.15
N TRP A 257 -5.29 2.24 -1.01
CA TRP A 257 -4.63 3.44 -0.51
C TRP A 257 -3.08 3.34 -0.45
N PRO A 258 -2.47 2.31 0.18
CA PRO A 258 -1.02 2.15 0.18
C PRO A 258 -0.40 2.10 -1.21
N LEU A 259 -1.10 1.50 -2.19
CA LEU A 259 -0.62 1.42 -3.57
C LEU A 259 -0.55 2.82 -4.20
N PHE A 260 -1.57 3.64 -4.03
CA PHE A 260 -1.57 5.02 -4.54
C PHE A 260 -0.52 5.89 -3.86
N VAL A 261 -0.36 5.77 -2.53
CA VAL A 261 0.67 6.53 -1.79
C VAL A 261 2.08 6.16 -2.27
N ARG A 262 2.33 4.88 -2.56
CA ARG A 262 3.60 4.41 -3.14
C ARG A 262 3.78 4.92 -4.56
N LEU A 263 2.77 4.85 -5.42
CA LEU A 263 2.88 5.29 -6.81
C LEU A 263 3.08 6.79 -6.95
N LEU A 264 2.38 7.61 -6.15
CA LEU A 264 2.50 9.07 -6.18
C LEU A 264 3.84 9.56 -5.60
N GLY A 265 4.46 8.81 -4.69
CA GLY A 265 5.82 9.06 -4.22
C GLY A 265 6.03 10.50 -3.73
N LYS A 266 7.12 11.13 -4.19
CA LYS A 266 7.52 12.48 -3.79
C LYS A 266 6.56 13.59 -4.24
N LEU A 267 5.58 13.33 -5.12
CA LEU A 267 4.55 14.32 -5.44
C LEU A 267 3.75 14.74 -4.19
N LEU A 268 3.57 13.81 -3.24
CA LEU A 268 2.89 14.08 -1.98
C LEU A 268 3.67 15.04 -1.06
N HIS A 269 4.98 15.21 -1.29
CA HIS A 269 5.85 16.06 -0.46
C HIS A 269 5.60 17.55 -0.71
N ARG A 270 5.13 17.93 -1.91
CA ARG A 270 4.80 19.32 -2.27
C ARG A 270 3.68 19.92 -1.41
N GLY A 271 2.87 19.06 -0.80
CA GLY A 271 1.73 19.48 0.03
C GLY A 271 0.61 20.09 -0.82
N GLY A 272 -0.34 20.75 -0.17
CA GLY A 272 -1.43 21.45 -0.84
C GLY A 272 -2.72 20.64 -0.98
N PRO A 273 -3.67 21.09 -1.83
CA PRO A 273 -5.00 20.51 -1.93
C PRO A 273 -5.00 19.03 -2.32
N PHE A 274 -4.09 18.61 -3.20
CA PHE A 274 -4.05 17.24 -3.71
C PHE A 274 -3.87 16.19 -2.62
N ILE A 275 -2.85 16.34 -1.76
CA ILE A 275 -2.66 15.42 -0.64
C ILE A 275 -3.83 15.48 0.35
N ASN A 276 -4.48 16.64 0.52
CA ASN A 276 -5.62 16.77 1.42
C ASN A 276 -6.83 15.98 0.91
N SER A 277 -7.09 16.03 -0.39
CA SER A 277 -8.15 15.24 -1.03
C SER A 277 -7.88 13.74 -0.89
N LEU A 278 -6.62 13.33 -1.04
CA LEU A 278 -6.19 11.97 -0.77
C LEU A 278 -6.48 11.64 0.70
N LEU A 279 -5.94 12.41 1.65
CA LEU A 279 -6.11 12.20 3.10
C LEU A 279 -7.57 12.09 3.54
N GLY A 280 -8.49 12.77 2.84
CA GLY A 280 -9.93 12.64 3.06
C GLY A 280 -10.47 11.21 2.92
N LEU A 281 -9.88 10.36 2.07
CA LEU A 281 -10.25 8.93 1.95
C LEU A 281 -9.88 8.16 3.22
N GLU A 282 -8.69 8.41 3.74
CA GLU A 282 -8.17 7.74 4.93
C GLU A 282 -8.91 8.20 6.20
N GLU A 283 -9.31 9.47 6.23
CA GLU A 283 -10.17 10.04 7.28
C GLU A 283 -11.51 9.29 7.40
N LEU A 284 -12.11 8.87 6.29
CA LEU A 284 -13.33 8.04 6.30
C LEU A 284 -13.07 6.69 6.99
N GLY A 285 -11.88 6.09 6.79
CA GLY A 285 -11.43 4.90 7.48
C GLY A 285 -11.39 5.08 8.99
N PHE A 286 -10.76 6.16 9.46
CA PHE A 286 -10.65 6.47 10.88
C PHE A 286 -11.98 6.82 11.56
N ARG A 287 -12.90 7.45 10.81
CA ARG A 287 -14.25 7.79 11.29
C ARG A 287 -15.25 6.64 11.25
N SER A 288 -14.93 5.55 10.55
CA SER A 288 -15.80 4.37 10.48
C SER A 288 -16.12 3.83 11.88
N SER A 289 -17.36 3.40 12.11
CA SER A 289 -17.75 2.75 13.36
C SER A 289 -17.19 1.32 13.48
N SER A 290 -16.78 0.70 12.37
CA SER A 290 -16.28 -0.67 12.33
C SER A 290 -14.83 -0.76 12.87
N PRO A 291 -14.57 -1.53 13.94
CA PRO A 291 -13.21 -1.73 14.44
C PRO A 291 -12.27 -2.32 13.39
N ASN A 292 -12.77 -3.19 12.51
CA ASN A 292 -11.99 -3.79 11.43
C ASN A 292 -11.57 -2.75 10.37
N ILE A 293 -12.46 -1.82 10.01
CA ILE A 293 -12.13 -0.75 9.05
C ILE A 293 -11.11 0.22 9.65
N LYS A 294 -11.26 0.60 10.93
CA LYS A 294 -10.24 1.40 11.63
C LYS A 294 -8.89 0.69 11.69
N LYS A 295 -8.88 -0.63 11.91
CA LYS A 295 -7.66 -1.45 11.91
C LYS A 295 -6.94 -1.34 10.56
N ILE A 296 -7.67 -1.50 9.45
CA ILE A 296 -7.10 -1.39 8.10
C ILE A 296 -6.56 0.02 7.85
N ALA A 297 -7.26 1.07 8.28
CA ALA A 297 -6.79 2.45 8.16
C ALA A 297 -5.47 2.69 8.92
N PHE A 298 -5.36 2.23 10.18
CA PHE A 298 -4.09 2.32 10.91
C PHE A 298 -2.95 1.62 10.18
N ILE A 299 -3.17 0.40 9.65
CA ILE A 299 -2.15 -0.32 8.88
C ILE A 299 -1.78 0.44 7.60
N ALA A 300 -2.77 0.96 6.87
CA ALA A 300 -2.57 1.73 5.66
C ALA A 300 -1.77 3.01 5.90
N TRP A 301 -1.89 3.62 7.08
CA TRP A 301 -1.13 4.80 7.51
C TRP A 301 0.40 4.60 7.47
N LYS A 302 0.89 3.35 7.64
CA LYS A 302 2.33 3.04 7.50
C LYS A 302 2.89 3.46 6.14
N SER A 303 2.08 3.35 5.08
CA SER A 303 2.50 3.76 3.73
C SER A 303 2.79 5.26 3.62
N LEU A 304 2.08 6.11 4.38
CA LEU A 304 2.31 7.55 4.40
C LEU A 304 3.57 7.89 5.22
N ILE A 305 3.80 7.16 6.32
CA ILE A 305 5.06 7.23 7.08
C ILE A 305 6.23 6.91 6.15
N ASP A 306 6.15 5.80 5.41
CA ASP A 306 7.18 5.39 4.45
C ASP A 306 7.38 6.42 3.34
N ASN A 307 6.28 7.00 2.82
CA ASN A 307 6.37 8.03 1.80
C ASN A 307 7.12 9.27 2.29
N PHE A 308 6.82 9.77 3.50
CA PHE A 308 7.56 10.90 4.06
C PHE A 308 8.99 10.53 4.45
N ALA A 309 9.25 9.28 4.85
CA ALA A 309 10.60 8.77 5.14
C ALA A 309 11.51 8.71 3.90
N LEU A 310 10.98 8.85 2.67
CA LEU A 310 11.78 9.02 1.45
C LEU A 310 12.68 10.27 1.48
N ASN A 311 12.39 11.23 2.35
CA ASN A 311 13.28 12.35 2.66
C ASN A 311 13.21 12.65 4.18
N PRO A 312 14.31 12.42 4.94
CA PRO A 312 14.33 12.67 6.38
C PRO A 312 13.90 14.08 6.79
N GLU A 313 14.22 15.11 6.00
CA GLU A 313 13.81 16.49 6.28
C GLU A 313 12.29 16.67 6.17
N ILE A 314 11.65 15.97 5.23
CA ILE A 314 10.19 16.00 5.06
C ILE A 314 9.53 15.29 6.24
N LEU A 315 10.00 14.09 6.60
CA LEU A 315 9.49 13.33 7.74
C LEU A 315 9.60 14.12 9.05
N CYS A 316 10.77 14.72 9.31
CA CYS A 316 11.08 15.42 10.54
C CYS A 316 10.52 16.85 10.60
N SER A 317 10.00 17.38 9.50
CA SER A 317 9.37 18.70 9.51
C SER A 317 8.18 18.73 10.48
N ALA A 318 8.08 19.78 11.31
CA ALA A 318 7.05 19.91 12.33
C ALA A 318 5.62 19.72 11.76
N LYS A 319 5.39 20.23 10.54
CA LYS A 319 4.10 20.11 9.84
C LYS A 319 3.75 18.67 9.49
N ARG A 320 4.69 17.91 8.92
CA ARG A 320 4.44 16.52 8.47
C ARG A 320 4.41 15.56 9.65
N LEU A 321 5.29 15.76 10.62
CA LEU A 321 5.29 14.95 11.83
C LEU A 321 3.99 15.14 12.62
N LYS A 322 3.49 16.38 12.74
CA LYS A 322 2.18 16.65 13.34
C LYS A 322 1.02 15.99 12.58
N LEU A 323 1.07 15.95 11.25
CA LEU A 323 0.08 15.25 10.44
C LEU A 323 0.10 13.74 10.71
N LEU A 324 1.28 13.11 10.73
CA LEU A 324 1.43 11.68 11.01
C LEU A 324 0.98 11.30 12.42
N MET A 325 1.29 12.15 13.40
CA MET A 325 0.90 11.99 14.79
C MET A 325 -0.59 12.18 15.03
N GLN A 326 -1.31 12.87 14.15
CA GLN A 326 -2.69 13.23 14.39
C GLN A 326 -3.60 12.01 14.68
N PRO A 327 -3.72 10.99 13.81
CA PRO A 327 -4.54 9.81 14.10
C PRO A 327 -3.98 8.99 15.27
N LEU A 328 -2.66 9.00 15.49
CA LEU A 328 -2.00 8.26 16.56
C LEU A 328 -2.26 8.89 17.94
N SER A 329 -2.35 10.21 18.04
CA SER A 329 -2.61 10.87 19.33
C SER A 329 -4.10 11.07 19.58
N SER A 330 -4.90 11.45 18.57
CA SER A 330 -6.27 11.91 18.80
C SER A 330 -7.33 10.81 18.72
N ILE A 331 -7.09 9.71 18.00
CA ILE A 331 -8.10 8.65 17.86
C ILE A 331 -8.06 7.77 19.10
N GLN A 332 -9.18 7.76 19.81
CA GLN A 332 -9.42 6.82 20.90
C GLN A 332 -9.92 5.48 20.35
N VAL A 333 -9.36 4.41 20.88
CA VAL A 333 -9.64 3.03 20.48
C VAL A 333 -10.11 2.28 21.73
N ARG A 334 -11.21 1.54 21.60
CA ARG A 334 -11.87 0.90 22.75
C ARG A 334 -11.44 -0.55 22.97
N THR A 335 -10.91 -1.20 21.94
CA THR A 335 -10.52 -2.61 21.99
C THR A 335 -9.01 -2.76 22.04
N GLU A 336 -8.56 -3.74 22.82
CA GLU A 336 -7.14 -4.10 22.96
C GLU A 336 -6.46 -4.34 21.60
N ALA A 337 -7.07 -5.17 20.74
CA ALA A 337 -6.51 -5.49 19.42
C ALA A 337 -6.31 -4.26 18.51
N LEU A 338 -7.21 -3.27 18.60
CA LEU A 338 -7.08 -2.04 17.81
C LEU A 338 -6.04 -1.10 18.41
N LEU A 339 -5.91 -1.07 19.74
CA LEU A 339 -4.84 -0.35 20.43
C LEU A 339 -3.46 -0.92 20.11
N LEU A 340 -3.30 -2.25 20.11
CA LEU A 340 -2.07 -2.91 19.65
C LEU A 340 -1.71 -2.49 18.21
N THR A 341 -2.67 -2.52 17.29
CA THR A 341 -2.44 -2.10 15.89
C THR A 341 -2.00 -0.62 15.82
N LYS A 342 -2.67 0.26 16.57
CA LYS A 342 -2.33 1.68 16.63
C LYS A 342 -0.90 1.89 17.17
N LEU A 343 -0.53 1.17 18.23
CA LEU A 343 0.80 1.26 18.84
C LEU A 343 1.88 0.68 17.93
N GLU A 344 1.60 -0.40 17.20
CA GLU A 344 2.51 -0.95 16.20
C GLU A 344 2.84 0.06 15.10
N VAL A 345 1.81 0.79 14.62
CA VAL A 345 1.98 1.85 13.61
C VAL A 345 2.71 3.07 14.20
N TRP A 346 2.48 3.38 15.47
CA TRP A 346 3.20 4.45 16.16
C TRP A 346 4.67 4.10 16.37
N TRP A 347 4.95 2.87 16.81
CA TRP A 347 6.31 2.36 16.93
C TRP A 347 7.02 2.35 15.57
N TYR A 348 6.31 1.99 14.50
CA TYR A 348 6.85 2.08 13.15
C TYR A 348 7.32 3.50 12.79
N LEU A 349 6.59 4.54 13.20
CA LEU A 349 7.05 5.93 13.06
C LEU A 349 8.32 6.19 13.88
N VAL A 350 8.39 5.70 15.12
CA VAL A 350 9.58 5.82 15.98
C VAL A 350 10.81 5.21 15.30
N VAL A 351 10.68 4.00 14.76
CA VAL A 351 11.76 3.32 14.01
C VAL A 351 12.18 4.14 12.80
N LYS A 352 11.23 4.68 12.03
CA LYS A 352 11.50 5.45 10.80
C LYS A 352 12.15 6.82 11.04
N LEU A 353 12.04 7.40 12.24
CA LEU A 353 12.77 8.63 12.59
C LEU A 353 14.28 8.40 12.70
N GLY A 354 14.71 7.16 12.99
CA GLY A 354 16.12 6.78 13.06
C GLY A 354 16.94 7.73 13.94
N ALA A 355 18.04 8.26 13.41
CA ALA A 355 18.93 9.17 14.13
C ALA A 355 18.26 10.49 14.57
N ASN A 356 17.12 10.87 14.00
CA ASN A 356 16.39 12.08 14.38
C ASN A 356 15.43 11.87 15.57
N LEU A 357 15.27 10.63 16.03
CA LEU A 357 14.39 10.31 17.16
C LEU A 357 14.66 11.17 18.41
N PRO A 358 15.91 11.37 18.87
CA PRO A 358 16.17 12.19 20.07
C PRO A 358 15.67 13.64 19.96
N ALA A 359 15.68 14.22 18.77
CA ALA A 359 15.18 15.58 18.54
C ALA A 359 13.64 15.66 18.61
N HIS A 360 12.96 14.57 18.24
CA HIS A 360 11.50 14.49 18.16
C HIS A 360 10.86 13.63 19.25
N PHE A 361 11.64 13.16 20.23
CA PHE A 361 11.17 12.23 21.25
C PHE A 361 10.02 12.81 22.09
N GLU A 362 10.08 14.10 22.43
CA GLU A 362 8.99 14.80 23.13
C GLU A 362 7.66 14.75 22.36
N GLN A 363 7.73 14.83 21.03
CA GLN A 363 6.53 14.85 20.20
C GLN A 363 5.99 13.44 19.91
N VAL A 364 6.87 12.43 19.85
CA VAL A 364 6.51 11.10 19.34
C VAL A 364 6.65 10.00 20.40
N GLY A 365 7.77 9.97 21.12
CA GLY A 365 8.09 8.91 22.09
C GLY A 365 7.43 9.11 23.45
N VAL A 366 7.39 10.34 23.97
CA VAL A 366 6.76 10.64 25.28
C VAL A 366 5.27 10.30 25.27
N PRO A 367 4.45 10.75 24.30
CA PRO A 367 3.03 10.44 24.30
C PRO A 367 2.76 8.94 24.02
N LEU A 368 3.68 8.25 23.34
CA LEU A 368 3.62 6.81 23.14
C LEU A 368 3.81 6.04 24.45
N LEU A 369 4.82 6.42 25.25
CA LEU A 369 5.03 5.85 26.58
C LEU A 369 3.86 6.16 27.51
N GLN A 370 3.33 7.38 27.46
CA GLN A 370 2.13 7.74 28.24
C GLN A 370 0.90 6.94 27.79
N CYS A 371 0.75 6.65 26.51
CA CYS A 371 -0.35 5.84 25.98
C CYS A 371 -0.28 4.37 26.43
N THR A 372 0.90 3.87 26.79
CA THR A 372 1.13 2.46 27.15
C THR A 372 1.30 2.23 28.64
N LEU A 373 2.04 3.12 29.31
CA LEU A 373 2.45 3.02 30.72
C LEU A 373 1.89 4.14 31.59
N GLY A 374 1.17 5.11 31.02
CA GLY A 374 0.59 6.22 31.77
C GLY A 374 -0.42 5.69 32.79
N THR A 375 -0.10 5.88 34.07
CA THR A 375 -1.07 5.75 35.16
C THR A 375 -1.93 7.01 35.21
N ASP A 376 -3.25 6.87 35.33
CA ASP A 376 -4.21 7.95 35.68
C ASP A 376 -3.98 8.42 37.13
N SER A 377 -2.77 8.85 37.41
CA SER A 377 -2.33 9.35 38.68
C SER A 377 -2.60 10.85 38.68
N ALA A 378 -3.82 11.20 39.10
CA ALA A 378 -4.11 12.52 39.66
C ALA A 378 -3.25 12.73 40.93
N PHE A 379 -2.01 13.20 40.76
CA PHE A 379 -1.31 13.92 41.82
C PHE A 379 -1.43 15.42 41.53
N PRO A 380 -1.67 16.26 42.55
CA PRO A 380 -1.91 17.68 42.37
C PRO A 380 -0.62 18.35 41.90
N ALA A 381 -0.48 18.52 40.58
CA ALA A 381 0.50 19.45 40.04
C ALA A 381 0.04 20.86 40.37
N THR A 382 0.86 21.57 41.15
CA THR A 382 0.77 23.00 41.39
C THR A 382 0.72 23.72 40.03
N PRO A 383 -0.18 24.69 39.82
CA PRO A 383 -0.44 25.24 38.49
C PRO A 383 0.66 26.24 38.11
N ALA A 384 1.50 25.86 37.15
CA ALA A 384 2.28 26.81 36.39
C ALA A 384 2.47 26.28 34.97
N TRP A 385 1.44 26.46 34.13
CA TRP A 385 1.53 26.82 32.72
C TRP A 385 0.11 26.85 32.14
N SER A 386 -0.61 27.92 32.48
CA SER A 386 -1.81 28.33 31.77
C SER A 386 -1.38 28.97 30.44
N SER A 387 -1.64 28.27 29.33
CA SER A 387 -1.75 28.92 28.02
C SER A 387 -3.03 29.75 28.02
N ILE A 388 -2.85 31.06 27.92
CA ILE A 388 -3.90 32.07 27.79
C ILE A 388 -4.79 31.72 26.59
N GLN A 389 -6.06 31.41 26.84
CA GLN A 389 -7.15 31.68 25.91
C GLN A 389 -8.28 32.36 26.69
N SER A 390 -8.42 33.66 26.43
CA SER A 390 -9.50 34.51 26.89
C SER A 390 -10.85 33.93 26.44
N SER A 391 -11.64 33.50 27.41
CA SER A 391 -13.07 33.26 27.23
C SER A 391 -13.81 34.59 27.41
N ALA A 392 -14.45 35.07 26.35
CA ALA A 392 -15.52 36.05 26.46
C ALA A 392 -16.83 35.34 26.07
N VAL A 393 -17.72 35.23 27.05
CA VAL A 393 -19.08 34.71 26.96
C VAL A 393 -19.93 35.71 26.16
N GLY A 394 -20.68 35.22 25.17
CA GLY A 394 -21.64 36.01 24.41
C GLY A 394 -22.76 35.12 23.85
N THR A 395 -23.98 35.42 24.26
CA THR A 395 -25.26 34.73 24.05
C THR A 395 -25.81 34.84 22.62
N THR A 396 -26.34 33.71 22.11
CA THR A 396 -27.50 33.52 21.18
C THR A 396 -27.87 34.56 20.11
N THR A 397 -27.87 34.17 18.83
CA THR A 397 -29.05 34.10 17.89
C THR A 397 -28.63 33.76 16.44
N PRO A 398 -29.50 33.14 15.60
CA PRO A 398 -29.12 32.63 14.26
C PRO A 398 -29.60 33.55 13.11
N LYS A 399 -28.76 33.78 12.07
CA LYS A 399 -29.23 34.26 10.75
C LYS A 399 -28.38 33.75 9.58
N THR A 400 -29.09 33.38 8.53
CA THR A 400 -28.73 32.81 7.22
C THR A 400 -27.99 33.81 6.31
N GLY A 401 -27.03 33.36 5.49
CA GLY A 401 -26.41 34.14 4.40
C GLY A 401 -25.22 33.44 3.71
N ALA A 402 -25.15 33.51 2.38
CA ALA A 402 -24.33 32.74 1.42
C ALA A 402 -22.79 33.03 1.47
N PRO A 403 -21.93 32.23 0.76
CA PRO A 403 -20.49 32.20 0.98
C PRO A 403 -19.72 33.19 0.09
N ALA A 404 -18.68 33.82 0.65
CA ALA A 404 -17.67 34.58 -0.09
C ALA A 404 -16.28 33.93 0.05
N PHE A 405 -15.58 33.88 -1.07
CA PHE A 405 -14.28 33.25 -1.29
C PHE A 405 -13.09 34.07 -0.77
N SER A 406 -11.96 33.36 -0.59
CA SER A 406 -10.54 33.76 -0.74
C SER A 406 -9.67 34.03 0.50
N SER A 407 -8.79 33.07 0.84
CA SER A 407 -7.31 33.19 0.75
C SER A 407 -6.58 31.93 1.25
N PRO A 408 -5.35 31.63 0.79
CA PRO A 408 -4.83 30.27 0.68
C PRO A 408 -3.64 29.99 1.60
N THR A 409 -3.84 29.30 2.72
CA THR A 409 -2.77 28.50 3.35
C THR A 409 -3.38 27.37 4.18
N VAL A 410 -4.18 26.52 3.54
CA VAL A 410 -4.81 25.38 4.21
C VAL A 410 -3.75 24.31 4.48
N MET A 411 -3.37 24.18 5.75
CA MET A 411 -2.53 23.07 6.20
C MET A 411 -3.25 21.74 5.95
N PRO A 412 -2.54 20.68 5.49
CA PRO A 412 -3.06 19.33 5.55
C PRO A 412 -3.39 18.99 7.00
N ARG A 413 -4.68 18.83 7.30
CA ARG A 413 -5.16 18.48 8.63
C ARG A 413 -6.33 17.53 8.42
N LEU A 414 -6.26 16.35 9.04
CA LEU A 414 -7.41 15.46 9.13
C LEU A 414 -8.44 16.11 10.09
N SER A 415 -9.73 15.91 9.90
CA SER A 415 -10.74 16.37 10.86
C SER A 415 -11.24 15.17 11.68
N LEU A 416 -10.73 15.01 12.89
CA LEU A 416 -11.07 13.89 13.77
C LEU A 416 -11.58 14.47 15.10
N ASN A 417 -12.89 14.59 15.26
CA ASN A 417 -13.50 15.00 16.54
C ASN A 417 -13.92 13.74 17.33
N CYS A 418 -13.41 13.58 18.56
CA CYS A 418 -13.94 12.62 19.52
C CYS A 418 -13.77 13.11 20.97
N SER A 419 -14.78 12.81 21.79
CA SER A 419 -14.93 13.18 23.20
C SER A 419 -14.14 12.27 24.15
N VAL A 420 -13.76 12.83 25.29
CA VAL A 420 -12.89 12.24 26.32
C VAL A 420 -13.66 11.17 27.13
N VAL A 421 -13.21 9.92 27.06
CA VAL A 421 -13.52 8.88 28.06
C VAL A 421 -12.21 8.18 28.45
N ALA A 422 -11.98 8.01 29.75
CA ALA A 422 -10.80 7.39 30.33
C ALA A 422 -10.56 5.96 29.80
N GLY A 423 -9.30 5.63 29.49
CA GLY A 423 -8.92 4.35 28.88
C GLY A 423 -8.82 3.22 29.90
N GLN A 424 -9.34 2.04 29.56
CA GLN A 424 -9.02 0.81 30.29
C GLN A 424 -7.57 0.41 30.03
N ALA A 425 -6.80 0.15 31.09
CA ALA A 425 -5.43 -0.36 30.99
C ALA A 425 -5.45 -1.88 30.73
N TYR A 426 -4.83 -2.31 29.62
CA TYR A 426 -4.71 -3.71 29.25
C TYR A 426 -3.29 -4.23 29.58
N PRO A 427 -3.14 -5.39 30.24
CA PRO A 427 -1.83 -5.97 30.54
C PRO A 427 -0.91 -6.09 29.32
N SER A 428 -1.42 -6.56 28.17
CA SER A 428 -0.62 -6.71 26.95
C SER A 428 -0.03 -5.39 26.45
N ILE A 429 -0.75 -4.28 26.65
CA ILE A 429 -0.35 -2.93 26.24
C ILE A 429 0.75 -2.40 27.16
N GLN A 430 0.63 -2.67 28.47
CA GLN A 430 1.63 -2.28 29.45
C GLN A 430 2.92 -3.11 29.27
N LEU A 431 2.81 -4.40 28.97
CA LEU A 431 3.94 -5.26 28.62
C LEU A 431 4.65 -4.77 27.35
N LEU A 432 3.89 -4.35 26.33
CA LEU A 432 4.45 -3.71 25.14
C LEU A 432 5.16 -2.39 25.48
N GLY A 433 4.64 -1.61 26.42
CA GLY A 433 5.29 -0.41 26.93
C GLY A 433 6.64 -0.70 27.63
N LEU A 434 6.73 -1.79 28.41
CA LEU A 434 8.00 -2.26 28.99
C LEU A 434 9.01 -2.64 27.90
N GLU A 435 8.54 -3.35 26.87
CA GLU A 435 9.35 -3.68 25.71
C GLU A 435 9.88 -2.41 25.01
N MET A 436 9.03 -1.40 24.77
CA MET A 436 9.46 -0.09 24.22
C MET A 436 10.53 0.59 25.07
N LEU A 437 10.42 0.54 26.41
CA LEU A 437 11.46 1.07 27.30
C LEU A 437 12.80 0.33 27.10
N LEU A 438 12.78 -1.00 27.00
CA LEU A 438 13.99 -1.78 26.73
C LEU A 438 14.64 -1.34 25.40
N HIS A 439 13.84 -1.15 24.35
CA HIS A 439 14.33 -0.64 23.06
C HIS A 439 14.95 0.76 23.17
N TYR A 440 14.37 1.67 23.96
CA TYR A 440 14.95 3.00 24.17
C TYR A 440 16.28 2.97 24.93
N PHE A 441 16.49 1.99 25.82
CA PHE A 441 17.75 1.82 26.53
C PHE A 441 18.84 1.16 25.68
N LEU A 442 18.50 0.12 24.91
CA LEU A 442 19.48 -0.72 24.21
C LEU A 442 19.66 -0.39 22.72
N GLY A 443 18.70 0.31 22.11
CA GLY A 443 18.74 0.57 20.67
C GLY A 443 18.84 -0.72 19.84
N SER A 444 19.92 -0.86 19.08
CA SER A 444 20.21 -2.01 18.23
C SER A 444 20.74 -3.23 18.98
N GLU A 445 21.30 -3.05 20.18
CA GLU A 445 21.85 -4.14 21.00
C GLU A 445 20.75 -5.02 21.61
N VAL A 446 19.50 -4.56 21.55
CA VAL A 446 18.32 -5.22 22.12
C VAL A 446 18.14 -6.64 21.60
N THR A 447 18.41 -6.90 20.31
CA THR A 447 18.26 -8.23 19.70
C THR A 447 19.27 -9.23 20.26
N ALA A 448 20.52 -8.80 20.42
CA ALA A 448 21.58 -9.64 21.00
C ALA A 448 21.30 -9.90 22.49
N ALA A 449 20.86 -8.88 23.24
CA ALA A 449 20.47 -9.00 24.63
C ALA A 449 19.26 -9.94 24.80
N ALA A 450 18.25 -9.82 23.95
CA ALA A 450 17.06 -10.67 23.99
C ALA A 450 17.41 -12.14 23.71
N ALA A 451 18.22 -12.42 22.67
CA ALA A 451 18.68 -13.76 22.35
C ALA A 451 19.46 -14.41 23.51
N LYS A 452 20.38 -13.65 24.13
CA LYS A 452 21.17 -14.12 25.28
C LYS A 452 20.29 -14.48 26.49
N ASN A 453 19.18 -13.78 26.68
CA ASN A 453 18.27 -13.97 27.82
C ASN A 453 17.01 -14.78 27.46
N LYS A 454 16.95 -15.40 26.27
CA LYS A 454 15.81 -16.18 25.76
C LYS A 454 14.48 -15.39 25.81
N LEU A 455 14.55 -14.09 25.54
CA LEU A 455 13.38 -13.22 25.46
C LEU A 455 12.85 -13.14 24.03
N THR A 456 11.54 -13.31 23.88
CA THR A 456 10.84 -13.06 22.62
C THR A 456 10.31 -11.64 22.62
N LEU A 457 10.82 -10.81 21.71
CA LEU A 457 10.37 -9.44 21.50
C LEU A 457 9.44 -9.38 20.28
N SER A 458 8.45 -8.50 20.34
CA SER A 458 7.42 -8.30 19.32
C SER A 458 7.67 -7.09 18.41
N LEU A 459 8.47 -6.11 18.88
CA LEU A 459 8.74 -4.85 18.21
C LEU A 459 10.00 -4.91 17.35
N GLU A 460 9.98 -4.16 16.24
CA GLU A 460 11.17 -3.95 15.42
C GLU A 460 12.22 -3.13 16.20
N PRO A 461 13.50 -3.56 16.21
CA PRO A 461 14.54 -2.86 16.97
C PRO A 461 14.86 -1.48 16.39
N LEU A 462 15.24 -0.54 17.26
CA LEU A 462 15.74 0.75 16.83
C LEU A 462 17.14 0.56 16.23
N ILE A 463 17.34 1.01 14.99
CA ILE A 463 18.64 0.92 14.31
C ILE A 463 19.66 1.87 14.95
N HIS A 464 19.21 3.05 15.38
CA HIS A 464 20.04 4.06 16.04
C HIS A 464 19.72 4.15 17.53
N PRO A 465 20.74 4.23 18.41
CA PRO A 465 20.51 4.36 19.85
C PRO A 465 19.87 5.70 20.17
N PHE A 466 18.79 5.67 20.95
CA PHE A 466 18.14 6.87 21.47
C PHE A 466 19.00 7.54 22.55
N LEU A 467 19.57 6.74 23.45
CA LEU A 467 20.45 7.17 24.54
C LEU A 467 21.91 6.84 24.21
N SER A 468 22.60 7.73 23.51
CA SER A 468 23.99 7.53 23.09
C SER A 468 25.03 8.16 24.04
N SER A 469 24.60 9.02 24.96
CA SER A 469 25.50 9.76 25.85
C SER A 469 24.85 10.17 27.18
N PRO A 470 25.63 10.44 28.24
CA PRO A 470 25.08 10.91 29.51
C PRO A 470 24.15 12.14 29.41
N PRO A 471 24.47 13.20 28.63
CA PRO A 471 23.57 14.34 28.45
C PRO A 471 22.23 13.97 27.79
N SER A 472 22.24 13.02 26.85
CA SER A 472 21.02 12.55 26.19
C SER A 472 20.08 11.84 27.18
N PHE A 473 20.63 11.10 28.14
CA PHE A 473 19.87 10.50 29.22
C PHE A 473 19.37 11.55 30.22
N THR A 474 20.22 12.49 30.64
CA THR A 474 19.84 13.54 31.61
C THR A 474 18.59 14.31 31.19
N LYS A 475 18.45 14.60 29.89
CA LYS A 475 17.28 15.30 29.33
C LYS A 475 15.95 14.58 29.63
N TYR A 476 15.93 13.26 29.63
CA TYR A 476 14.72 12.43 29.79
C TYR A 476 14.73 11.55 31.05
N ALA A 477 15.72 11.73 31.93
CA ALA A 477 15.95 10.87 33.08
C ALA A 477 14.73 10.82 34.02
N SER A 478 14.13 11.96 34.35
CA SER A 478 12.97 12.04 35.24
C SER A 478 11.78 11.22 34.70
N LEU A 479 11.49 11.36 33.40
CA LEU A 479 10.44 10.62 32.72
C LEU A 479 10.73 9.11 32.72
N LEU A 480 11.92 8.71 32.24
CA LEU A 480 12.27 7.29 32.10
C LEU A 480 12.33 6.58 33.45
N ILE A 481 12.90 7.23 34.49
CA ILE A 481 12.93 6.68 35.85
C ILE A 481 11.51 6.49 36.38
N SER A 482 10.63 7.49 36.24
CA SER A 482 9.23 7.37 36.69
C SER A 482 8.51 6.24 35.95
N MET A 483 8.63 6.20 34.62
CA MET A 483 7.97 5.17 33.79
C MET A 483 8.44 3.76 34.15
N VAL A 484 9.75 3.55 34.36
CA VAL A 484 10.28 2.25 34.82
C VAL A 484 9.74 1.90 36.19
N ARG A 485 9.78 2.83 37.16
CA ARG A 485 9.25 2.59 38.51
C ARG A 485 7.77 2.23 38.48
N ASP A 486 6.96 3.05 37.82
CA ASP A 486 5.50 2.94 37.82
C ASP A 486 5.06 1.66 37.09
N SER A 487 5.69 1.34 35.95
CA SER A 487 5.42 0.10 35.22
C SER A 487 5.84 -1.17 36.00
N PHE A 488 6.98 -1.15 36.70
CA PHE A 488 7.39 -2.28 37.54
C PHE A 488 6.41 -2.53 38.68
N ILE A 489 5.85 -1.47 39.27
CA ILE A 489 4.83 -1.58 40.32
C ILE A 489 3.52 -2.11 39.73
N CYS A 490 3.08 -1.59 38.59
CA CYS A 490 1.78 -1.90 38.01
C CYS A 490 1.71 -3.26 37.33
N ILE A 491 2.68 -3.61 36.47
CA ILE A 491 2.62 -4.81 35.61
C ILE A 491 3.82 -5.76 35.81
N GLY A 492 4.75 -5.44 36.71
CA GLY A 492 5.98 -6.23 36.89
C GLY A 492 5.75 -7.70 37.25
N LYS A 493 4.63 -8.05 37.90
CA LYS A 493 4.30 -9.44 38.23
C LYS A 493 3.99 -10.30 37.00
N ASP A 494 3.45 -9.68 35.95
CA ASP A 494 3.05 -10.36 34.70
C ASP A 494 4.15 -10.29 33.63
N ALA A 495 5.20 -9.50 33.87
CA ALA A 495 6.31 -9.31 32.95
C ALA A 495 7.38 -10.42 33.09
N PRO A 496 8.04 -10.85 31.99
CA PRO A 496 9.16 -11.76 32.06
C PRO A 496 10.29 -11.19 32.95
N GLU A 497 10.78 -11.98 33.90
CA GLU A 497 11.83 -11.53 34.84
C GLU A 497 13.08 -11.01 34.12
N ALA A 498 13.49 -11.67 33.04
CA ALA A 498 14.62 -11.25 32.22
C ALA A 498 14.40 -9.87 31.56
N LEU A 499 13.17 -9.52 31.18
CA LEU A 499 12.84 -8.20 30.63
C LEU A 499 13.04 -7.12 31.70
N LEU A 500 12.51 -7.33 32.90
CA LEU A 500 12.66 -6.42 34.03
C LEU A 500 14.13 -6.25 34.43
N ALA A 501 14.87 -7.36 34.51
CA ALA A 501 16.28 -7.34 34.87
C ALA A 501 17.12 -6.54 33.87
N LEU A 502 16.85 -6.67 32.56
CA LEU A 502 17.53 -5.89 31.52
C LEU A 502 17.19 -4.41 31.60
N ILE A 503 15.91 -4.05 31.76
CA ILE A 503 15.48 -2.65 31.90
C ILE A 503 16.17 -2.02 33.12
N TRP A 504 16.11 -2.68 34.28
CA TRP A 504 16.71 -2.20 35.52
C TRP A 504 18.23 -2.02 35.40
N LYS A 505 18.92 -3.04 34.88
CA LYS A 505 20.38 -3.00 34.70
C LYS A 505 20.81 -1.82 33.83
N ASN A 506 20.12 -1.60 32.70
CA ASN A 506 20.47 -0.51 31.79
C ASN A 506 20.15 0.85 32.40
N LEU A 507 19.00 1.00 33.08
CA LEU A 507 18.67 2.23 33.79
C LEU A 507 19.76 2.59 34.82
N VAL A 508 20.16 1.63 35.66
CA VAL A 508 21.21 1.83 36.67
C VAL A 508 22.54 2.19 36.01
N SER A 509 22.88 1.55 34.89
CA SER A 509 24.10 1.86 34.12
C SER A 509 24.11 3.30 33.61
N PHE A 510 23.01 3.77 33.02
CA PHE A 510 22.88 5.15 32.55
C PHE A 510 22.94 6.15 33.71
N VAL A 511 22.22 5.91 34.81
CA VAL A 511 22.26 6.76 36.01
C VAL A 511 23.67 6.86 36.57
N SER A 512 24.37 5.73 36.70
CA SER A 512 25.75 5.69 37.22
C SER A 512 26.71 6.45 36.32
N THR A 513 26.65 6.21 35.01
CA THR A 513 27.49 6.88 34.02
C THR A 513 27.25 8.40 34.02
N THR A 514 26.01 8.85 34.18
CA THR A 514 25.66 10.27 34.28
C THR A 514 26.17 10.91 35.56
N ILE A 515 26.08 10.22 36.70
CA ILE A 515 26.64 10.69 37.97
C ILE A 515 28.16 10.83 37.87
N ASP A 516 28.83 9.84 37.28
CA ASP A 516 30.29 9.85 37.15
C ASP A 516 30.75 10.93 36.17
N ALA A 517 30.07 11.12 35.03
CA ALA A 517 30.35 12.22 34.12
C ALA A 517 30.20 13.61 34.79
N GLY A 518 29.25 13.75 35.71
CA GLY A 518 29.06 14.98 36.50
C GLY A 518 30.21 15.27 37.49
N LYS A 519 30.92 14.25 37.96
CA LYS A 519 32.08 14.42 38.87
C LYS A 519 33.33 14.95 38.15
N TYR A 520 33.45 14.73 36.84
CA TYR A 520 34.63 15.09 36.04
C TYR A 520 34.50 16.42 35.28
N GLN A 521 33.38 17.16 35.37
CA GLN A 521 33.35 18.55 34.89
C GLN A 521 34.13 19.45 35.87
N PRO A 522 35.25 20.08 35.46
CA PRO A 522 35.99 20.98 36.33
C PRO A 522 35.10 22.16 36.69
N LYS A 523 34.91 22.39 37.99
CA LYS A 523 34.35 23.63 38.52
C LYS A 523 35.14 24.78 37.91
N SER A 524 34.54 25.54 36.99
CA SER A 524 35.07 26.83 36.58
C SER A 524 35.01 27.77 37.77
N THR A 525 36.08 27.77 38.56
CA THR A 525 36.35 28.75 39.60
C THR A 525 36.61 30.10 38.95
N THR A 526 35.73 31.07 39.19
CA THR A 526 36.17 32.45 39.39
C THR A 526 35.27 33.12 40.42
N SER A 527 35.66 32.97 41.69
CA SER A 527 35.27 33.88 42.76
C SER A 527 36.08 35.16 42.58
N GLN A 528 35.48 36.23 42.07
CA GLN A 528 36.03 37.57 42.28
C GLN A 528 35.48 38.11 43.61
N ARG A 529 36.30 37.98 44.66
CA ARG A 529 36.17 38.81 45.87
C ARG A 529 36.55 40.24 45.51
N HIS A 530 35.64 41.18 45.69
CA HIS A 530 35.98 42.60 45.76
C HIS A 530 36.87 42.89 46.99
N PRO A 531 37.93 43.71 46.88
CA PRO A 531 38.63 44.23 48.05
C PRO A 531 37.90 45.45 48.64
N PRO A 532 38.08 45.76 49.93
CA PRO A 532 37.32 46.77 50.64
C PRO A 532 37.84 48.19 50.34
N ARG A 533 36.92 49.16 50.24
CA ARG A 533 37.22 50.59 50.20
C ARG A 533 37.51 51.10 51.62
N HIS A 534 38.58 51.86 51.80
CA HIS A 534 38.75 52.80 52.91
C HIS A 534 38.94 54.23 52.39
N PRO A 535 38.58 55.26 53.19
CA PRO A 535 38.22 56.59 52.71
C PRO A 535 39.31 57.65 52.96
N SER A 536 39.35 58.69 52.11
CA SER A 536 39.90 60.01 52.46
C SER A 536 39.53 61.06 51.39
N THR A 537 38.62 61.95 51.76
CA THR A 537 38.41 63.32 51.24
C THR A 537 39.48 64.28 51.84
N PRO A 538 39.53 65.61 51.56
CA PRO A 538 38.84 66.47 50.57
C PRO A 538 39.77 67.50 49.84
N HIS A 539 39.13 68.42 49.08
CA HIS A 539 39.57 69.75 48.61
C HIS A 539 40.40 69.81 47.30
N ARG A 540 40.18 70.74 46.35
CA ARG A 540 39.45 72.02 46.31
C ARG A 540 39.37 72.51 44.84
N THR A 541 38.27 73.21 44.48
CA THR A 541 38.15 74.39 43.55
C THR A 541 38.78 74.34 42.14
N ASP A 542 38.27 74.92 41.05
CA ASP A 542 37.14 75.81 40.77
C ASP A 542 37.00 75.96 39.23
N CYS A 543 35.81 76.39 38.80
CA CYS A 543 35.49 77.27 37.67
C CYS A 543 35.66 76.90 36.17
N MET A 544 34.51 77.05 35.49
CA MET A 544 34.23 77.66 34.16
C MET A 544 34.80 76.96 32.90
N GLN A 545 34.04 76.68 31.85
CA GLN A 545 32.88 77.36 31.23
C GLN A 545 31.75 76.40 30.83
#